data_AF-A0A0E0KID1-F1
#
_entry.id   AF-A0A0E0KID1-F1
#
_cell.length_a   1.000
_cell.length_b   1.000
_cell.length_c   1.000
_cell.angle_alpha   90.00
_cell.angle_beta   90.00
_cell.angle_gamma   90.00
#
_symmetry.space_group_name_H-M   'P 1'
#
loop_
_entity.id
_entity.type
_entity.pdbx_description
1 polymer ?
#
loop_
_entity_poly.entity_id
_entity_poly.type
_entity_poly.pdbx_seq_one_letter_code
_entity_poly.pdbx_strand_id
1 'polypeptide(L)'
;MVTTRPAPSWVLLDSEVHLHKEDERTEPDWAIIQCSETRAYVTLDNGDDRPDGMSPFRLSPFDGLNLLVRVADPPYTSALSIRLDGDPHKDERRGSLGNVLLADGGFVILSSSCLPDVRGSNSYIVFDAANASLAMISSKRFRPSITYVPLPLRRTDGGYVLALITMDMNKEVVCLMPSPLHFDHHWQVKTPLFPPEKPILFRADNQFSFQGRAFWVDLGEGILCCDNQDLLSSSSDNVQFSYIELPLGCKVAFDPSFRDIDPSRYRAICCIGDSLRFVSIEGYHTVRRRDMVLCMWTLMPSSSGEWCKVGEICVGRLWEQEGFKNAGLPAQGRPTRPMLSSHEDGIVYFFLLGDFHQDEDDDRDVYMFSVNMFTGRFVSSWRLPSSCCPHSNPQFLMGSDIFKHIKI
;
A
#
# COMPACT_ATOMS: atom_id res chain seq x y z
N MET A 1 27.25 -18.46 -18.22
CA MET A 1 26.62 -17.13 -18.27
C MET A 1 25.15 -17.32 -17.90
N VAL A 2 24.79 -17.03 -16.65
CA VAL A 2 23.40 -17.10 -16.21
C VAL A 2 22.70 -15.91 -16.87
N THR A 3 21.78 -16.18 -17.78
CA THR A 3 20.91 -15.17 -18.35
C THR A 3 20.09 -14.57 -17.23
N THR A 4 20.41 -13.34 -16.82
CA THR A 4 19.59 -12.54 -15.89
C THR A 4 18.22 -12.37 -16.52
N ARG A 5 17.25 -13.15 -16.05
CA ARG A 5 15.86 -13.05 -16.47
C ARG A 5 15.36 -11.65 -16.05
N PRO A 6 14.74 -10.86 -16.94
CA PRO A 6 14.22 -9.56 -16.57
C PRO A 6 13.16 -9.72 -15.49
N ALA A 7 13.17 -8.83 -14.50
CA ALA A 7 12.20 -8.83 -13.42
C ALA A 7 10.77 -8.68 -13.98
N PRO A 8 9.76 -9.34 -13.39
CA PRO A 8 8.38 -9.22 -13.83
C PRO A 8 7.90 -7.78 -13.69
N SER A 9 7.13 -7.30 -14.68
CA SER A 9 6.54 -5.96 -14.68
C SER A 9 5.43 -5.78 -13.64
N TRP A 10 4.97 -6.86 -13.02
CA TRP A 10 3.98 -6.80 -11.97
C TRP A 10 4.11 -8.05 -11.10
N VAL A 11 3.91 -7.88 -9.80
CA VAL A 11 3.97 -8.97 -8.83
C VAL A 11 2.82 -8.92 -7.85
N LEU A 12 2.55 -10.08 -7.27
CA LEU A 12 1.83 -10.19 -6.03
C LEU A 12 2.84 -10.07 -4.88
N LEU A 13 2.77 -8.97 -4.14
CA LEU A 13 3.68 -8.65 -3.04
C LEU A 13 3.02 -8.96 -1.70
N ASP A 14 3.75 -9.67 -0.85
CA ASP A 14 3.43 -9.78 0.58
C ASP A 14 3.73 -8.46 1.29
N SER A 15 2.72 -7.93 1.95
CA SER A 15 2.81 -6.70 2.72
C SER A 15 3.45 -6.91 4.08
N GLU A 16 3.57 -8.13 4.59
CA GLU A 16 4.31 -8.36 5.84
C GLU A 16 5.82 -8.29 5.57
N VAL A 17 6.54 -7.60 6.46
CA VAL A 17 8.00 -7.50 6.39
C VAL A 17 8.61 -8.09 7.65
N HIS A 18 9.52 -9.04 7.47
CA HIS A 18 10.18 -9.77 8.55
C HIS A 18 11.65 -9.35 8.72
N LEU A 19 12.18 -9.55 9.93
CA LEU A 19 13.62 -9.49 10.18
C LEU A 19 14.28 -10.75 9.62
N HIS A 20 15.19 -10.57 8.68
CA HIS A 20 15.98 -11.67 8.13
C HIS A 20 17.02 -12.13 9.16
N LYS A 21 17.07 -13.44 9.45
CA LYS A 21 18.05 -14.03 10.37
C LYS A 21 19.30 -14.48 9.60
N GLU A 22 20.48 -14.18 10.13
CA GLU A 22 21.76 -14.50 9.47
C GLU A 22 22.12 -16.00 9.46
N ASP A 23 21.55 -16.83 10.35
CA ASP A 23 22.01 -18.20 10.60
C ASP A 23 21.24 -19.32 9.86
N GLU A 24 20.27 -18.99 9.03
CA GLU A 24 19.57 -20.01 8.23
C GLU A 24 20.41 -20.37 7.00
N ARG A 25 21.08 -21.52 7.11
CA ARG A 25 21.92 -22.12 6.05
C ARG A 25 21.18 -22.07 4.70
N THR A 26 21.70 -21.22 3.81
CA THR A 26 21.41 -21.18 2.37
C THR A 26 19.93 -21.02 1.98
N GLU A 27 19.43 -19.79 1.94
CA GLU A 27 18.29 -19.45 1.07
C GLU A 27 18.80 -18.70 -0.17
N PRO A 28 19.02 -19.37 -1.32
CA PRO A 28 19.56 -18.76 -2.54
C PRO A 28 18.62 -17.75 -3.22
N ASP A 29 17.40 -17.57 -2.71
CA ASP A 29 16.32 -16.83 -3.40
C ASP A 29 16.15 -15.38 -2.92
N TRP A 30 16.79 -14.99 -1.81
CA TRP A 30 16.79 -13.60 -1.34
C TRP A 30 17.99 -12.85 -1.88
N ALA A 31 17.74 -11.66 -2.40
CA ALA A 31 18.76 -10.77 -2.88
C ALA A 31 18.68 -9.40 -2.18
N ILE A 32 19.84 -8.79 -1.95
CA ILE A 32 19.93 -7.47 -1.33
C ILE A 32 19.63 -6.42 -2.40
N ILE A 33 18.69 -5.52 -2.11
CA ILE A 33 18.42 -4.37 -2.97
C ILE A 33 19.62 -3.42 -2.90
N GLN A 34 20.22 -3.13 -4.05
CA GLN A 34 21.38 -2.25 -4.11
C GLN A 34 20.98 -0.84 -3.75
N CYS A 35 21.60 -0.31 -2.68
CA CYS A 35 21.47 1.07 -2.25
C CYS A 35 22.81 1.78 -2.35
N SER A 36 22.88 2.93 -3.01
CA SER A 36 24.06 3.80 -3.03
C SER A 36 24.18 4.65 -1.78
N GLU A 37 23.06 4.91 -1.11
CA GLU A 37 23.02 5.67 0.14
C GLU A 37 22.04 5.01 1.11
N THR A 38 22.50 4.74 2.33
CA THR A 38 21.67 4.26 3.42
C THR A 38 21.78 5.22 4.59
N ARG A 39 20.64 5.70 5.09
CA ARG A 39 20.54 6.54 6.28
C ARG A 39 19.63 5.86 7.30
N ALA A 40 20.23 5.19 8.27
CA ALA A 40 19.51 4.54 9.35
C ALA A 40 20.06 4.96 10.71
N TYR A 41 19.27 4.71 11.74
CA TYR A 41 19.57 5.10 13.11
C TYR A 41 19.19 3.95 14.05
N VAL A 42 19.99 3.78 15.10
CA VAL A 42 19.74 2.87 16.21
C VAL A 42 19.80 3.65 17.52
N THR A 43 19.12 3.11 18.51
CA THR A 43 19.04 3.65 19.86
C THR A 43 19.97 2.81 20.73
N LEU A 44 20.94 3.47 21.35
CA LEU A 44 21.92 2.84 22.24
C LEU A 44 21.64 3.25 23.68
N ASP A 45 21.83 2.34 24.63
CA ASP A 45 21.79 2.67 26.06
C ASP A 45 23.03 3.50 26.43
N ASN A 46 22.81 4.60 27.15
CA ASN A 46 23.87 5.44 27.69
C ASN A 46 24.57 4.81 28.91
N GLY A 47 24.06 3.70 29.45
CA GLY A 47 24.59 3.07 30.66
C GLY A 47 24.39 3.93 31.92
N ASP A 48 25.20 3.67 32.96
CA ASP A 48 25.11 4.32 34.28
C ASP A 48 25.71 5.75 34.32
N ASP A 49 26.50 6.17 33.32
CA ASP A 49 27.08 7.52 33.24
C ASP A 49 26.06 8.52 32.67
N ARG A 50 25.11 8.95 33.51
CA ARG A 50 24.07 9.91 33.10
C ARG A 50 24.13 11.21 33.90
N PRO A 51 24.19 12.39 33.24
CA PRO A 51 23.80 13.65 33.85
C PRO A 51 22.32 13.62 34.23
N ASP A 52 21.97 14.21 35.37
CA ASP A 52 20.58 14.28 35.84
C ASP A 52 19.65 14.88 34.78
N GLY A 53 18.55 14.18 34.48
CA GLY A 53 17.50 14.63 33.55
C GLY A 53 17.67 14.22 32.09
N MET A 54 18.75 13.52 31.71
CA MET A 54 18.93 13.03 30.33
C MET A 54 18.23 11.69 30.05
N SER A 55 17.84 11.51 28.78
CA SER A 55 17.25 10.27 28.28
C SER A 55 18.18 9.07 28.54
N PRO A 56 17.63 7.91 28.94
CA PRO A 56 18.41 6.69 29.08
C PRO A 56 19.13 6.25 27.81
N PHE A 57 18.59 6.63 26.67
CA PHE A 57 19.07 6.21 25.38
C PHE A 57 19.47 7.39 24.50
N ARG A 58 20.42 7.15 23.59
CA ARG A 58 20.84 8.08 22.53
C ARG A 58 20.59 7.49 21.15
N LEU A 59 20.16 8.34 20.21
CA LEU A 59 20.12 8.00 18.78
C LEU A 59 21.55 8.04 18.22
N SER A 60 21.90 7.05 17.41
CA SER A 60 23.21 6.93 16.76
C SER A 60 23.02 6.46 15.32
N PRO A 61 23.76 7.02 14.34
CA PRO A 61 23.74 6.53 12.97
C PRO A 61 24.07 5.03 12.90
N PHE A 62 23.45 4.33 11.95
CA PHE A 62 23.61 2.91 11.73
C PHE A 62 23.72 2.61 10.23
N ASP A 63 24.79 1.92 9.83
CA ASP A 63 25.07 1.63 8.42
C ASP A 63 24.64 0.21 8.01
N GLY A 64 24.26 -0.64 8.97
CA GLY A 64 23.93 -2.05 8.72
C GLY A 64 22.51 -2.32 8.22
N LEU A 65 21.74 -1.30 7.84
CA LEU A 65 20.36 -1.49 7.38
C LEU A 65 20.35 -1.93 5.90
N ASN A 66 19.85 -3.14 5.65
CA ASN A 66 19.68 -3.68 4.31
C ASN A 66 18.21 -4.05 4.05
N LEU A 67 17.75 -3.78 2.83
CA LEU A 67 16.45 -4.23 2.33
C LEU A 67 16.68 -5.41 1.38
N LEU A 68 16.00 -6.52 1.63
CA LEU A 68 16.09 -7.75 0.86
C LEU A 68 14.78 -7.98 0.11
N VAL A 69 14.90 -8.63 -1.03
CA VAL A 69 13.78 -8.99 -1.90
C VAL A 69 13.88 -10.45 -2.29
N ARG A 70 12.73 -11.13 -2.29
CA ARG A 70 12.53 -12.39 -2.99
C ARG A 70 11.52 -12.16 -4.10
N VAL A 71 11.94 -12.31 -5.35
CA VAL A 71 11.08 -12.13 -6.51
C VAL A 71 10.53 -13.49 -6.93
N ALA A 72 9.22 -13.56 -7.12
CA ALA A 72 8.55 -14.75 -7.59
C ALA A 72 7.57 -14.40 -8.73
N ASP A 73 7.48 -15.29 -9.72
CA ASP A 73 6.49 -15.17 -10.78
C ASP A 73 5.10 -15.49 -10.20
N PRO A 74 4.04 -14.71 -10.52
CA PRO A 74 2.68 -15.08 -10.17
C PRO A 74 2.37 -16.52 -10.61
N PRO A 75 1.74 -17.35 -9.76
CA PRO A 75 0.98 -16.97 -8.56
C PRO A 75 1.76 -16.95 -7.25
N TYR A 76 3.07 -17.17 -7.28
CA TYR A 76 3.89 -17.11 -6.07
C TYR A 76 4.04 -15.67 -5.62
N THR A 77 4.08 -15.47 -4.30
CA THR A 77 4.21 -14.14 -3.72
C THR A 77 5.68 -13.73 -3.68
N SER A 78 5.95 -12.53 -4.17
CA SER A 78 7.19 -11.84 -3.88
C SER A 78 7.13 -11.29 -2.47
N ALA A 79 8.27 -11.12 -1.82
CA ALA A 79 8.35 -10.67 -0.43
C ALA A 79 9.51 -9.71 -0.20
N LEU A 80 9.38 -8.88 0.83
CA LEU A 80 10.43 -7.99 1.32
C LEU A 80 10.85 -8.40 2.73
N SER A 81 12.12 -8.21 3.04
CA SER A 81 12.66 -8.47 4.37
C SER A 81 13.74 -7.44 4.70
N ILE A 82 13.96 -7.17 5.98
CA ILE A 82 15.01 -6.27 6.43
C ILE A 82 16.08 -7.08 7.14
N ARG A 83 17.35 -6.82 6.83
CA ARG A 83 18.48 -7.37 7.56
C ARG A 83 19.26 -6.24 8.22
N LEU A 84 19.70 -6.49 9.44
CA LEU A 84 20.44 -5.53 10.26
C LEU A 84 21.82 -6.09 10.57
N ASP A 85 22.78 -5.78 9.71
CA ASP A 85 24.15 -6.31 9.79
C ASP A 85 24.89 -5.59 10.93
N GLY A 86 25.49 -6.35 11.85
CA GLY A 86 26.22 -5.78 12.99
C GLY A 86 25.32 -5.11 14.04
N ASP A 87 24.06 -5.50 14.11
CA ASP A 87 23.12 -5.00 15.10
C ASP A 87 23.53 -5.36 16.56
N PRO A 88 23.74 -4.35 17.43
CA PRO A 88 24.17 -4.58 18.81
C PRO A 88 23.13 -5.30 19.68
N HIS A 89 21.84 -5.30 19.28
CA HIS A 89 20.74 -5.89 20.05
C HIS A 89 20.09 -7.09 19.33
N LYS A 90 20.82 -7.75 18.41
CA LYS A 90 20.26 -8.81 17.55
C LYS A 90 19.51 -9.92 18.29
N ASP A 91 19.98 -10.28 19.49
CA ASP A 91 19.42 -11.37 20.30
C ASP A 91 18.16 -10.95 21.09
N GLU A 92 17.93 -9.64 21.26
CA GLU A 92 16.77 -9.06 21.94
C GLU A 92 15.62 -8.77 20.96
N ARG A 93 15.89 -8.73 19.66
CA ARG A 93 14.89 -8.48 18.62
C ARG A 93 14.07 -9.74 18.31
N ARG A 94 12.82 -9.78 18.80
CA ARG A 94 11.83 -10.81 18.44
C ARG A 94 10.68 -10.18 17.65
N GLY A 95 10.24 -10.81 16.54
CA GLY A 95 8.97 -10.52 15.86
C GLY A 95 9.06 -9.99 14.42
N SER A 96 7.89 -9.80 13.79
CA SER A 96 7.69 -9.11 12.52
C SER A 96 7.99 -7.61 12.66
N LEU A 97 8.57 -7.00 11.62
CA LEU A 97 9.13 -5.64 11.64
C LEU A 97 8.11 -4.54 11.30
N GLY A 98 7.06 -4.92 10.58
CA GLY A 98 5.94 -4.08 10.19
C GLY A 98 5.38 -4.47 8.83
N ASN A 99 4.68 -3.53 8.18
CA ASN A 99 4.02 -3.75 6.90
C ASN A 99 4.54 -2.82 5.80
N VAL A 100 4.49 -3.28 4.56
CA VAL A 100 4.55 -2.47 3.36
C VAL A 100 3.31 -1.59 3.33
N LEU A 101 3.51 -0.30 3.48
CA LEU A 101 2.46 0.72 3.39
C LEU A 101 2.24 1.16 1.94
N LEU A 102 3.32 1.20 1.15
CA LEU A 102 3.31 1.59 -0.26
C LEU A 102 4.45 0.87 -0.97
N ALA A 103 4.19 0.36 -2.17
CA ALA A 103 5.19 -0.24 -3.07
C ALA A 103 4.79 0.06 -4.53
N ASP A 104 4.85 1.32 -4.92
CA ASP A 104 4.38 1.81 -6.22
C ASP A 104 5.16 3.08 -6.62
N GLY A 105 5.18 3.41 -7.91
CA GLY A 105 5.77 4.65 -8.43
C GLY A 105 7.28 4.79 -8.17
N GLY A 106 7.98 3.66 -7.99
CA GLY A 106 9.40 3.63 -7.66
C GLY A 106 9.74 3.89 -6.19
N PHE A 107 8.74 3.86 -5.29
CA PHE A 107 8.96 3.98 -3.85
C PHE A 107 8.51 2.71 -3.12
N VAL A 108 9.24 2.33 -2.07
CA VAL A 108 8.74 1.44 -1.02
C VAL A 108 8.70 2.21 0.29
N ILE A 109 7.58 2.14 1.00
CA ILE A 109 7.44 2.71 2.33
C ILE A 109 7.00 1.60 3.27
N LEU A 110 7.81 1.36 4.30
CA LEU A 110 7.54 0.37 5.33
C LEU A 110 7.21 1.08 6.64
N SER A 111 6.20 0.61 7.35
CA SER A 111 6.06 0.94 8.76
C SER A 111 7.13 0.15 9.52
N SER A 112 7.92 0.82 10.37
CA SER A 112 8.86 0.14 11.25
C SER A 112 8.41 0.30 12.69
N SER A 113 8.05 -0.83 13.32
CA SER A 113 7.73 -0.94 14.74
C SER A 113 8.89 -1.50 15.58
N CYS A 114 9.98 -1.98 14.96
CA CYS A 114 11.02 -2.77 15.64
C CYS A 114 12.46 -2.27 15.42
N LEU A 115 12.67 -1.12 14.78
CA LEU A 115 13.94 -0.40 14.87
C LEU A 115 13.99 0.34 16.22
N PRO A 116 15.17 0.48 16.83
CA PRO A 116 15.29 0.72 18.27
C PRO A 116 14.47 1.91 18.76
N ASP A 117 13.60 1.61 19.70
CA ASP A 117 12.61 2.47 20.35
C ASP A 117 13.01 3.95 20.46
N VAL A 118 12.32 4.82 19.71
CA VAL A 118 12.16 6.23 20.09
C VAL A 118 10.86 6.34 20.87
N ARG A 119 10.81 5.83 22.10
CA ARG A 119 9.68 6.02 23.04
C ARG A 119 8.29 5.84 22.41
N GLY A 120 8.04 4.71 21.75
CA GLY A 120 6.76 4.41 21.10
C GLY A 120 6.40 5.34 19.93
N SER A 121 7.41 5.94 19.28
CA SER A 121 7.23 6.69 18.03
C SER A 121 7.42 5.75 16.85
N ASN A 122 6.43 5.66 15.96
CA ASN A 122 6.57 4.89 14.73
C ASN A 122 7.67 5.53 13.85
N SER A 123 8.34 4.73 13.02
CA SER A 123 9.24 5.24 11.98
C SER A 123 8.82 4.69 10.63
N TYR A 124 9.19 5.41 9.57
CA TYR A 124 9.05 4.94 8.21
C TYR A 124 10.43 4.56 7.68
N ILE A 125 10.53 3.44 6.99
CA ILE A 125 11.66 3.16 6.12
C ILE A 125 11.21 3.46 4.70
N VAL A 126 11.94 4.32 4.00
CA VAL A 126 11.63 4.71 2.63
C VAL A 126 12.78 4.30 1.73
N PHE A 127 12.48 3.45 0.77
CA PHE A 127 13.34 3.16 -0.36
C PHE A 127 12.88 3.97 -1.57
N ASP A 128 13.78 4.73 -2.16
CA ASP A 128 13.58 5.44 -3.42
C ASP A 128 14.43 4.80 -4.50
N ALA A 129 13.77 4.08 -5.39
CA ALA A 129 14.41 3.30 -6.43
C ALA A 129 15.16 4.17 -7.45
N ALA A 130 14.70 5.40 -7.71
CA ALA A 130 15.33 6.28 -8.69
C ALA A 130 16.71 6.75 -8.24
N ASN A 131 16.86 7.00 -6.93
CA ASN A 131 18.11 7.42 -6.32
C ASN A 131 18.88 6.26 -5.67
N ALA A 132 18.34 5.03 -5.73
CA ALA A 132 18.85 3.86 -5.01
C ALA A 132 19.19 4.20 -3.54
N SER A 133 18.28 4.91 -2.86
CA SER A 133 18.51 5.40 -1.49
C SER A 133 17.54 4.76 -0.51
N LEU A 134 18.04 4.38 0.66
CA LEU A 134 17.25 3.83 1.75
C LEU A 134 17.37 4.76 2.97
N ALA A 135 16.24 5.28 3.46
CA ALA A 135 16.24 6.23 4.56
C ALA A 135 15.21 5.87 5.64
N MET A 136 15.64 5.91 6.88
CA MET A 136 14.76 5.89 8.04
C MET A 136 14.30 7.31 8.37
N ILE A 137 13.00 7.50 8.56
CA ILE A 137 12.37 8.79 8.82
C ILE A 137 11.52 8.66 10.08
N SER A 138 11.73 9.58 11.03
CA SER A 138 10.93 9.64 12.25
C SER A 138 9.50 10.07 11.93
N SER A 139 8.51 9.23 12.31
CA SER A 139 7.16 9.73 12.47
C SER A 139 7.11 10.37 13.85
N LYS A 140 6.94 11.70 13.92
CA LYS A 140 6.57 12.30 15.21
C LYS A 140 5.24 11.69 15.65
N ARG A 141 4.86 11.90 16.91
CA ARG A 141 3.54 11.54 17.48
C ARG A 141 2.40 12.37 16.86
N PHE A 142 2.28 12.35 15.54
CA PHE A 142 1.11 12.84 14.85
C PHE A 142 0.04 11.77 15.00
N ARG A 143 -1.13 12.16 15.49
CA ARG A 143 -2.32 11.34 15.36
C ARG A 143 -2.79 11.54 13.92
N PRO A 144 -2.68 10.57 13.02
CA PRO A 144 -3.16 10.76 11.66
C PRO A 144 -4.66 11.02 11.68
N SER A 145 -5.10 11.89 10.77
CA SER A 145 -6.52 12.21 10.59
C SER A 145 -7.15 11.27 9.58
N ILE A 146 -6.49 11.15 8.42
CA ILE A 146 -7.05 10.52 7.22
C ILE A 146 -6.40 9.17 6.92
N THR A 147 -5.07 9.07 6.96
CA THR A 147 -4.31 7.83 6.71
C THR A 147 -2.99 7.80 7.48
N TYR A 148 -2.51 6.60 7.79
CA TYR A 148 -1.18 6.35 8.35
C TYR A 148 -0.09 6.22 7.28
N VAL A 149 -0.47 6.14 6.00
CA VAL A 149 0.46 5.94 4.89
C VAL A 149 0.88 7.29 4.31
N PRO A 150 2.18 7.65 4.37
CA PRO A 150 2.66 8.87 3.74
C PRO A 150 2.62 8.74 2.22
N LEU A 151 2.25 9.83 1.55
CA LEU A 151 2.30 9.95 0.10
C LEU A 151 3.68 10.50 -0.31
N PRO A 152 4.54 9.73 -1.01
CA PRO A 152 5.78 10.25 -1.56
C PRO A 152 5.51 11.11 -2.81
N LEU A 153 6.12 12.28 -2.85
CA LEU A 153 6.02 13.24 -3.96
C LEU A 153 7.41 13.56 -4.48
N ARG A 154 7.66 13.28 -5.75
CA ARG A 154 8.92 13.61 -6.42
C ARG A 154 9.05 15.12 -6.56
N ARG A 155 10.23 15.66 -6.21
CA ARG A 155 10.60 17.07 -6.42
C ARG A 155 11.36 17.23 -7.73
N THR A 156 11.38 18.45 -8.25
CA THR A 156 12.11 18.79 -9.48
C THR A 156 13.62 18.69 -9.33
N ASP A 157 14.15 18.76 -8.10
CA ASP A 157 15.58 18.61 -7.78
C ASP A 157 16.01 17.15 -7.63
N GLY A 158 15.13 16.19 -7.91
CA GLY A 158 15.41 14.75 -7.81
C GLY A 158 15.15 14.16 -6.42
N GLY A 159 14.93 14.99 -5.39
CA GLY A 159 14.51 14.54 -4.07
C GLY A 159 13.04 14.13 -4.02
N TYR A 160 12.56 13.84 -2.81
CA TYR A 160 11.14 13.57 -2.56
C TYR A 160 10.66 14.28 -1.29
N VAL A 161 9.34 14.42 -1.17
CA VAL A 161 8.67 14.86 0.07
C VAL A 161 7.66 13.80 0.45
N LEU A 162 7.61 13.42 1.72
CA LEU A 162 6.50 12.65 2.26
C LEU A 162 5.41 13.59 2.74
N ALA A 163 4.18 13.39 2.28
CA ALA A 163 3.00 14.13 2.70
C ALA A 163 2.04 13.27 3.53
N LEU A 164 1.58 13.78 4.66
CA LEU A 164 0.60 13.14 5.54
C LEU A 164 -0.47 14.15 5.96
N ILE A 165 -1.72 13.71 6.08
CA ILE A 165 -2.79 14.53 6.67
C ILE A 165 -3.06 14.03 8.09
N THR A 166 -2.77 14.89 9.06
CA THR A 166 -2.72 14.56 10.49
C THR A 166 -3.57 15.52 11.32
N MET A 167 -3.79 15.20 12.59
CA MET A 167 -4.43 16.08 13.55
C MET A 167 -3.38 16.80 14.39
N ASP A 168 -3.43 18.13 14.40
CA ASP A 168 -2.70 18.99 15.33
C ASP A 168 -3.69 19.83 16.13
N MET A 169 -3.64 19.73 17.47
CA MET A 169 -4.56 20.43 18.38
C MET A 169 -6.05 20.35 17.98
N ASN A 170 -6.49 19.17 17.55
CA ASN A 170 -7.84 18.86 17.03
C ASN A 170 -8.21 19.53 15.68
N LYS A 171 -7.23 19.98 14.90
CA LYS A 171 -7.42 20.47 13.53
C LYS A 171 -6.65 19.61 12.55
N GLU A 172 -7.22 19.39 11.38
CA GLU A 172 -6.54 18.70 10.29
C GLU A 172 -5.42 19.59 9.73
N VAL A 173 -4.22 19.03 9.57
CA VAL A 173 -3.04 19.69 9.00
C VAL A 173 -2.32 18.79 8.01
N VAL A 174 -1.65 19.38 7.03
CA VAL A 174 -0.76 18.66 6.10
C VAL A 174 0.67 18.75 6.62
N CYS A 175 1.25 17.60 6.94
CA CYS A 175 2.64 17.47 7.38
C CYS A 175 3.50 17.03 6.19
N LEU A 176 4.58 17.78 5.95
CA LEU A 176 5.52 17.54 4.86
C LEU A 176 6.93 17.27 5.40
N MET A 177 7.53 16.16 4.98
CA MET A 177 8.92 15.83 5.29
C MET A 177 9.74 15.76 4.01
N PRO A 178 10.54 16.79 3.69
CA PRO A 178 11.47 16.72 2.57
C PRO A 178 12.61 15.73 2.83
N SER A 179 13.09 15.07 1.78
CA SER A 179 14.31 14.28 1.75
C SER A 179 15.31 14.92 0.78
N PRO A 180 16.63 14.95 1.10
CA PRO A 180 17.25 14.41 2.30
C PRO A 180 17.19 15.38 3.50
N LEU A 181 16.68 14.93 4.63
CA LEU A 181 16.80 15.61 5.93
C LEU A 181 17.27 14.64 7.01
N HIS A 182 17.84 15.20 8.09
CA HIS A 182 18.19 14.45 9.31
C HIS A 182 16.93 13.84 9.94
N PHE A 183 17.09 12.67 10.59
CA PHE A 183 16.00 11.91 11.21
C PHE A 183 15.14 12.72 12.21
N ASP A 184 15.75 13.65 12.94
CA ASP A 184 15.06 14.50 13.94
C ASP A 184 14.48 15.80 13.39
N HIS A 185 14.58 16.04 12.07
CA HIS A 185 14.09 17.27 11.48
C HIS A 185 12.58 17.43 11.69
N HIS A 186 12.14 18.68 11.79
CA HIS A 186 10.72 18.96 11.99
C HIS A 186 9.97 18.91 10.67
N TRP A 187 8.87 18.14 10.66
CA TRP A 187 7.92 18.16 9.55
C TRP A 187 7.38 19.58 9.39
N GLN A 188 7.37 20.08 8.16
CA GLN A 188 6.71 21.33 7.83
C GLN A 188 5.20 21.13 7.92
N VAL A 189 4.49 22.09 8.49
CA VAL A 189 3.04 21.98 8.71
C VAL A 189 2.34 23.03 7.85
N LYS A 190 1.32 22.61 7.13
CA LYS A 190 0.46 23.46 6.31
C LYS A 190 -1.00 23.27 6.70
N THR A 191 -1.79 24.32 6.47
CA THR A 191 -3.24 24.33 6.71
C THR A 191 -3.99 23.90 5.45
N PRO A 192 -4.72 22.77 5.47
CA PRO A 192 -5.57 22.37 4.37
C PRO A 192 -6.83 23.25 4.32
N LEU A 193 -7.16 23.76 3.14
CA LEU A 193 -8.42 24.42 2.84
C LEU A 193 -9.33 23.40 2.15
N PHE A 194 -10.13 22.71 2.95
CA PHE A 194 -11.07 21.70 2.45
C PHE A 194 -12.32 22.35 1.87
N PRO A 195 -12.85 21.79 0.77
CA PRO A 195 -14.08 22.27 0.17
C PRO A 195 -15.29 21.81 1.02
N PRO A 196 -16.42 22.53 0.99
CA PRO A 196 -17.60 22.23 1.81
C PRO A 196 -18.22 20.86 1.52
N GLU A 197 -17.97 20.29 0.35
CA GLU A 197 -18.41 18.97 -0.07
C GLU A 197 -17.67 17.83 0.66
N LYS A 198 -16.51 18.11 1.29
CA LYS A 198 -15.75 17.10 2.03
C LYS A 198 -16.60 16.55 3.19
N PRO A 199 -16.77 15.22 3.28
CA PRO A 199 -17.40 14.59 4.42
C PRO A 199 -16.70 14.89 5.74
N ILE A 200 -17.47 14.96 6.83
CA ILE A 200 -16.93 15.16 8.18
C ILE A 200 -15.99 14.01 8.56
N LEU A 201 -16.42 12.77 8.27
CA LEU A 201 -15.61 11.57 8.43
C LEU A 201 -15.03 11.20 7.07
N PHE A 202 -13.70 11.20 6.96
CA PHE A 202 -12.99 10.84 5.75
C PHE A 202 -11.76 10.03 6.13
N ARG A 203 -11.65 8.80 5.65
CA ARG A 203 -10.53 7.90 5.90
C ARG A 203 -10.00 7.42 4.56
N ALA A 204 -8.76 7.79 4.24
CA ALA A 204 -8.19 7.33 2.99
C ALA A 204 -7.72 5.88 3.11
N ASP A 205 -8.27 5.03 2.24
CA ASP A 205 -7.85 3.65 2.04
C ASP A 205 -6.71 3.55 1.04
N ASN A 206 -6.54 4.55 0.18
CA ASN A 206 -5.48 4.61 -0.82
C ASN A 206 -4.97 6.05 -1.04
N GLN A 207 -3.74 6.20 -1.50
CA GLN A 207 -3.14 7.49 -1.86
C GLN A 207 -2.09 7.30 -2.94
N PHE A 208 -2.05 8.25 -3.88
CA PHE A 208 -1.09 8.25 -4.98
C PHE A 208 -0.91 9.67 -5.53
N SER A 209 0.15 9.87 -6.30
CA SER A 209 0.35 11.12 -7.04
C SER A 209 0.27 10.84 -8.54
N PHE A 210 -0.39 11.74 -9.25
CA PHE A 210 -0.67 11.56 -10.66
C PHE A 210 -0.81 12.91 -11.36
N GLN A 211 -0.15 13.05 -12.51
CA GLN A 211 -0.17 14.28 -13.33
C GLN A 211 0.05 15.58 -12.53
N GLY A 212 0.98 15.56 -11.58
CA GLY A 212 1.32 16.74 -10.76
C GLY A 212 0.31 17.06 -9.66
N ARG A 213 -0.59 16.13 -9.33
CA ARG A 213 -1.57 16.25 -8.24
C ARG A 213 -1.38 15.12 -7.23
N ALA A 214 -1.78 15.38 -5.99
CA ALA A 214 -1.79 14.43 -4.90
C ALA A 214 -3.23 13.99 -4.64
N PHE A 215 -3.46 12.70 -4.43
CA PHE A 215 -4.78 12.11 -4.21
C PHE A 215 -4.79 11.28 -2.92
N TRP A 216 -5.82 11.49 -2.11
CA TRP A 216 -6.19 10.66 -0.97
C TRP A 216 -7.61 10.17 -1.20
N VAL A 217 -7.80 8.86 -1.22
CA VAL A 217 -9.05 8.23 -1.62
C VAL A 217 -9.67 7.46 -0.46
N ASP A 218 -10.86 7.89 -0.06
CA ASP A 218 -11.77 7.11 0.77
C ASP A 218 -12.68 6.31 -0.18
N LEU A 219 -12.55 4.98 -0.17
CA LEU A 219 -13.28 4.12 -1.09
C LEU A 219 -14.78 4.04 -0.75
N GLY A 220 -15.24 4.56 0.39
CA GLY A 220 -16.64 4.69 0.77
C GLY A 220 -17.27 6.04 0.41
N GLU A 221 -16.48 7.10 0.44
CA GLU A 221 -16.95 8.49 0.33
C GLU A 221 -16.55 9.19 -0.98
N GLY A 222 -15.26 9.25 -1.31
CA GLY A 222 -14.75 10.10 -2.40
C GLY A 222 -13.24 10.34 -2.37
N ILE A 223 -12.79 11.31 -3.15
CA ILE A 223 -11.36 11.59 -3.36
C ILE A 223 -11.07 13.04 -2.99
N LEU A 224 -10.10 13.24 -2.10
CA LEU A 224 -9.48 14.53 -1.86
C LEU A 224 -8.24 14.66 -2.72
N CYS A 225 -8.09 15.80 -3.39
CA CYS A 225 -6.91 16.06 -4.19
C CYS A 225 -6.46 17.52 -4.13
N CYS A 226 -5.18 17.74 -4.34
CA CYS A 226 -4.57 19.07 -4.43
C CYS A 226 -3.39 19.05 -5.40
N ASP A 227 -2.96 20.23 -5.85
CA ASP A 227 -1.84 20.33 -6.77
C ASP A 227 -0.50 20.22 -6.01
N ASN A 228 0.44 19.45 -6.56
CA ASN A 228 1.75 19.25 -5.94
C ASN A 228 2.52 20.58 -5.82
N GLN A 229 2.29 21.53 -6.73
CA GLN A 229 2.92 22.86 -6.66
C GLN A 229 2.48 23.62 -5.40
N ASP A 230 1.18 23.63 -5.09
CA ASP A 230 0.64 24.27 -3.88
C ASP A 230 1.16 23.59 -2.62
N LEU A 231 1.20 22.24 -2.66
CA LEU A 231 1.70 21.44 -1.56
C LEU A 231 3.18 21.73 -1.28
N LEU A 232 4.01 21.77 -2.32
CA LEU A 232 5.47 21.93 -2.23
C LEU A 232 5.93 23.40 -2.16
N SER A 233 5.05 24.36 -2.40
CA SER A 233 5.39 25.79 -2.41
C SER A 233 5.83 26.26 -1.02
N SER A 234 6.92 27.02 -0.94
CA SER A 234 7.33 27.68 0.31
C SER A 234 6.64 29.04 0.54
N SER A 235 5.83 29.52 -0.40
CA SER A 235 5.22 30.86 -0.35
C SER A 235 3.87 30.91 0.33
N SER A 236 3.23 29.77 0.57
CA SER A 236 1.91 29.66 1.19
C SER A 236 1.87 28.53 2.21
N ASP A 237 1.40 28.87 3.41
CA ASP A 237 1.10 27.90 4.47
C ASP A 237 -0.25 27.21 4.26
N ASN A 238 -1.06 27.70 3.31
CA ASN A 238 -2.36 27.13 2.98
C ASN A 238 -2.27 26.26 1.72
N VAL A 239 -3.02 25.16 1.70
CA VAL A 239 -3.11 24.23 0.56
C VAL A 239 -4.57 24.09 0.16
N GLN A 240 -4.90 24.44 -1.09
CA GLN A 240 -6.26 24.30 -1.60
C GLN A 240 -6.56 22.84 -1.97
N PHE A 241 -7.62 22.28 -1.40
CA PHE A 241 -8.12 20.96 -1.76
C PHE A 241 -9.35 21.05 -2.64
N SER A 242 -9.51 20.05 -3.50
CA SER A 242 -10.72 19.74 -4.26
C SER A 242 -11.24 18.38 -3.82
N TYR A 243 -12.56 18.20 -3.94
CA TYR A 243 -13.23 16.93 -3.62
C TYR A 243 -13.92 16.40 -4.87
N ILE A 244 -13.75 15.10 -5.12
CA ILE A 244 -14.38 14.38 -6.23
C ILE A 244 -15.24 13.27 -5.62
N GLU A 245 -16.53 13.31 -5.89
CA GLU A 245 -17.46 12.27 -5.44
C GLU A 245 -17.18 10.93 -6.15
N LEU A 246 -17.49 9.81 -5.50
CA LEU A 246 -17.51 8.49 -6.16
C LEU A 246 -18.63 8.42 -7.22
N PRO A 247 -18.60 7.44 -8.15
CA PRO A 247 -19.70 7.23 -9.09
C PRO A 247 -21.06 7.15 -8.39
N LEU A 248 -22.12 7.61 -9.07
CA LEU A 248 -23.47 7.64 -8.52
C LEU A 248 -23.89 6.26 -7.97
N GLY A 249 -24.40 6.24 -6.74
CA GLY A 249 -24.81 5.00 -6.06
C GLY A 249 -23.66 4.20 -5.43
N CYS A 250 -22.39 4.62 -5.60
CA CYS A 250 -21.26 4.00 -4.92
C CYS A 250 -21.00 4.59 -3.53
N LYS A 251 -21.56 5.75 -3.17
CA LYS A 251 -21.40 6.27 -1.81
C LYS A 251 -21.96 5.28 -0.77
N VAL A 252 -21.15 4.89 0.21
CA VAL A 252 -21.58 4.01 1.31
C VAL A 252 -21.90 4.91 2.49
N ALA A 253 -23.16 4.95 2.91
CA ALA A 253 -23.51 5.64 4.14
C ALA A 253 -22.82 4.91 5.31
N PHE A 254 -22.04 5.64 6.10
CA PHE A 254 -21.51 5.14 7.36
C PHE A 254 -22.68 4.70 8.26
N ASP A 255 -22.77 3.40 8.56
CA ASP A 255 -23.74 2.88 9.52
C ASP A 255 -22.98 2.44 10.79
N PRO A 256 -23.04 3.23 11.88
CA PRO A 256 -22.34 2.90 13.12
C PRO A 256 -22.81 1.60 13.79
N SER A 257 -23.90 0.97 13.31
CA SER A 257 -24.43 -0.29 13.82
C SER A 257 -23.90 -1.53 13.08
N PHE A 258 -23.29 -1.39 11.90
CA PHE A 258 -22.62 -2.49 11.22
C PHE A 258 -21.15 -2.55 11.62
N ARG A 259 -20.65 -3.78 11.83
CA ARG A 259 -19.22 -4.05 11.84
C ARG A 259 -18.75 -3.89 10.39
N ASP A 260 -18.56 -2.64 9.96
CA ASP A 260 -18.30 -2.31 8.57
C ASP A 260 -17.08 -3.08 8.06
N ILE A 261 -17.29 -3.86 7.01
CA ILE A 261 -16.20 -4.50 6.30
C ILE A 261 -15.50 -3.40 5.53
N ASP A 262 -14.18 -3.31 5.73
CA ASP A 262 -13.30 -2.38 5.04
C ASP A 262 -13.61 -2.28 3.53
N PRO A 263 -13.91 -1.07 3.00
CA PRO A 263 -14.15 -0.83 1.57
C PRO A 263 -13.11 -1.44 0.63
N SER A 264 -11.84 -1.52 1.04
CA SER A 264 -10.76 -2.17 0.27
C SER A 264 -11.01 -3.66 -0.02
N ARG A 265 -11.94 -4.30 0.70
CA ARG A 265 -12.34 -5.69 0.41
C ARG A 265 -13.22 -5.84 -0.83
N TYR A 266 -13.84 -4.78 -1.31
CA TYR A 266 -14.77 -4.84 -2.43
C TYR A 266 -14.63 -3.67 -3.41
N ARG A 267 -13.70 -2.76 -3.16
CA ARG A 267 -13.40 -1.62 -4.02
C ARG A 267 -11.91 -1.41 -4.15
N ALA A 268 -11.51 -0.84 -5.28
CA ALA A 268 -10.16 -0.38 -5.52
C ALA A 268 -10.16 0.77 -6.49
N ILE A 269 -9.10 1.56 -6.43
CA ILE A 269 -8.86 2.67 -7.34
C ILE A 269 -7.39 2.72 -7.70
N CYS A 270 -7.09 3.05 -8.95
CA CYS A 270 -5.73 3.24 -9.44
C CYS A 270 -5.73 4.20 -10.63
N CYS A 271 -4.58 4.77 -10.94
CA CYS A 271 -4.36 5.50 -12.19
C CYS A 271 -3.92 4.52 -13.28
N ILE A 272 -4.58 4.56 -14.44
CA ILE A 272 -4.16 3.82 -15.63
C ILE A 272 -4.13 4.80 -16.81
N GLY A 273 -2.95 4.95 -17.41
CA GLY A 273 -2.71 5.95 -18.46
C GLY A 273 -3.03 7.35 -17.94
N ASP A 274 -3.90 8.07 -18.65
CA ASP A 274 -4.32 9.44 -18.31
C ASP A 274 -5.62 9.50 -17.47
N SER A 275 -6.02 8.38 -16.86
CA SER A 275 -7.34 8.23 -16.26
C SER A 275 -7.32 7.54 -14.90
N LEU A 276 -8.31 7.86 -14.07
CA LEU A 276 -8.61 7.13 -12.85
C LEU A 276 -9.55 5.97 -13.17
N ARG A 277 -9.24 4.80 -12.63
CA ARG A 277 -10.05 3.58 -12.72
C ARG A 277 -10.56 3.24 -11.33
N PHE A 278 -11.87 3.18 -11.17
CA PHE A 278 -12.52 2.77 -9.93
C PHE A 278 -13.27 1.46 -10.17
N VAL A 279 -12.99 0.46 -9.34
CA VAL A 279 -13.65 -0.84 -9.37
C VAL A 279 -14.47 -1.00 -8.10
N SER A 280 -15.69 -1.52 -8.25
CA SER A 280 -16.59 -1.83 -7.14
C SER A 280 -17.29 -3.16 -7.37
N ILE A 281 -17.44 -3.95 -6.31
CA ILE A 281 -18.34 -5.10 -6.26
C ILE A 281 -19.66 -4.61 -5.67
N GLU A 282 -20.62 -4.31 -6.52
CA GLU A 282 -21.93 -3.82 -6.11
C GLU A 282 -22.75 -4.94 -5.46
N GLY A 283 -23.50 -4.58 -4.42
CA GLY A 283 -24.31 -5.52 -3.63
C GLY A 283 -23.50 -6.41 -2.67
N TYR A 284 -22.21 -6.14 -2.47
CA TYR A 284 -21.30 -6.99 -1.68
C TYR A 284 -21.84 -7.38 -0.27
N HIS A 285 -22.64 -6.51 0.36
CA HIS A 285 -23.28 -6.75 1.65
C HIS A 285 -24.75 -7.17 1.59
N THR A 286 -25.45 -6.81 0.51
CA THR A 286 -26.91 -6.77 0.46
C THR A 286 -27.52 -7.86 -0.40
N VAL A 287 -26.76 -8.42 -1.34
CA VAL A 287 -27.26 -9.43 -2.28
C VAL A 287 -26.54 -10.76 -2.14
N ARG A 288 -27.11 -11.81 -2.71
CA ARG A 288 -26.45 -13.13 -2.75
C ARG A 288 -25.22 -13.05 -3.64
N ARG A 289 -24.22 -13.88 -3.38
CA ARG A 289 -22.94 -13.86 -4.12
C ARG A 289 -23.10 -13.90 -5.63
N ARG A 290 -24.06 -14.69 -6.13
CA ARG A 290 -24.38 -14.81 -7.56
C ARG A 290 -24.93 -13.52 -8.17
N ASP A 291 -25.63 -12.71 -7.37
CA ASP A 291 -26.33 -11.50 -7.80
C ASP A 291 -25.44 -10.24 -7.70
N MET A 292 -24.23 -10.38 -7.13
CA MET A 292 -23.25 -9.29 -7.09
C MET A 292 -22.84 -8.90 -8.51
N VAL A 293 -22.53 -7.62 -8.70
CA VAL A 293 -22.08 -7.07 -9.99
C VAL A 293 -20.70 -6.48 -9.82
N LEU A 294 -19.74 -6.97 -10.61
CA LEU A 294 -18.42 -6.37 -10.73
C LEU A 294 -18.58 -5.18 -11.68
N CYS A 295 -18.25 -3.97 -11.24
CA CYS A 295 -18.35 -2.75 -12.03
C CYS A 295 -16.99 -2.05 -12.11
N MET A 296 -16.72 -1.44 -13.26
CA MET A 296 -15.56 -0.59 -13.48
C MET A 296 -15.97 0.75 -14.07
N TRP A 297 -15.41 1.82 -13.51
CA TRP A 297 -15.67 3.19 -13.87
C TRP A 297 -14.38 3.90 -14.26
N THR A 298 -14.47 4.84 -15.20
CA THR A 298 -13.40 5.75 -15.59
C THR A 298 -13.73 7.16 -15.16
N LEU A 299 -12.72 7.89 -14.71
CA LEU A 299 -12.75 9.34 -14.60
C LEU A 299 -11.53 9.90 -15.30
N MET A 300 -11.75 10.84 -16.21
CA MET A 300 -10.69 11.63 -16.85
C MET A 300 -10.60 12.97 -16.10
N PRO A 301 -9.54 13.21 -15.30
CA PRO A 301 -9.45 14.44 -14.52
C PRO A 301 -9.43 15.72 -15.36
N SER A 302 -9.00 15.62 -16.63
CA SER A 302 -8.94 16.71 -17.59
C SER A 302 -10.25 17.01 -18.33
N SER A 303 -11.30 16.18 -18.16
CA SER A 303 -12.61 16.35 -18.82
C SER A 303 -13.65 16.95 -17.87
N SER A 304 -14.95 16.74 -18.14
CA SER A 304 -16.09 17.20 -17.32
C SER A 304 -16.06 16.84 -15.83
N GLY A 305 -15.09 16.02 -15.37
CA GLY A 305 -15.00 15.56 -13.99
C GLY A 305 -16.03 14.47 -13.64
N GLU A 306 -16.73 13.91 -14.63
CA GLU A 306 -17.77 12.91 -14.41
C GLU A 306 -17.26 11.48 -14.57
N TRP A 307 -17.74 10.58 -13.71
CA TRP A 307 -17.49 9.15 -13.82
C TRP A 307 -18.33 8.52 -14.93
N CYS A 308 -17.70 7.70 -15.76
CA CYS A 308 -18.38 6.90 -16.80
C CYS A 308 -18.20 5.41 -16.52
N LYS A 309 -19.28 4.62 -16.55
CA LYS A 309 -19.20 3.16 -16.40
C LYS A 309 -18.67 2.57 -17.71
N VAL A 310 -17.57 1.83 -17.62
CA VAL A 310 -16.87 1.25 -18.78
C VAL A 310 -16.99 -0.26 -18.87
N GLY A 311 -17.46 -0.91 -17.80
CA GLY A 311 -17.60 -2.36 -17.76
C GLY A 311 -18.42 -2.83 -16.58
N GLU A 312 -19.21 -3.89 -16.80
CA GLU A 312 -19.91 -4.60 -15.74
C GLU A 312 -20.11 -6.08 -16.06
N ILE A 313 -20.09 -6.92 -15.03
CA ILE A 313 -20.49 -8.33 -15.13
C ILE A 313 -21.08 -8.84 -13.82
N CYS A 314 -22.23 -9.50 -13.91
CA CYS A 314 -22.82 -10.26 -12.82
C CYS A 314 -21.96 -11.50 -12.49
N VAL A 315 -21.68 -11.72 -11.21
CA VAL A 315 -20.86 -12.84 -10.73
C VAL A 315 -21.44 -14.19 -11.15
N GLY A 316 -22.76 -14.36 -11.16
CA GLY A 316 -23.39 -15.58 -11.65
C GLY A 316 -23.14 -15.85 -13.12
N ARG A 317 -23.14 -14.82 -13.96
CA ARG A 317 -22.80 -14.95 -15.39
C ARG A 317 -21.31 -15.26 -15.57
N LEU A 318 -20.45 -14.73 -14.72
CA LEU A 318 -19.02 -15.06 -14.74
C LEU A 318 -18.79 -16.54 -14.45
N TRP A 319 -19.45 -17.10 -13.43
CA TRP A 319 -19.37 -18.53 -13.08
C TRP A 319 -19.90 -19.45 -14.18
N GLU A 320 -20.80 -18.96 -15.03
CA GLU A 320 -21.34 -19.73 -16.15
C GLU A 320 -20.38 -19.84 -17.33
N GLN A 321 -19.35 -18.99 -17.40
CA GLN A 321 -18.38 -18.99 -18.49
C GLN A 321 -17.56 -20.28 -18.49
N GLU A 322 -17.32 -20.81 -19.68
CA GLU A 322 -16.56 -22.04 -19.89
C GLU A 322 -15.15 -21.96 -19.29
N GLY A 323 -14.46 -20.83 -19.45
CA GLY A 323 -13.14 -20.60 -18.86
C GLY A 323 -13.13 -20.69 -17.32
N PHE A 324 -14.16 -20.13 -16.66
CA PHE A 324 -14.29 -20.18 -15.20
C PHE A 324 -14.54 -21.62 -14.72
N LYS A 325 -15.42 -22.35 -15.40
CA LYS A 325 -15.74 -23.75 -15.09
C LYS A 325 -14.54 -24.67 -15.31
N ASN A 326 -13.84 -24.52 -16.43
CA ASN A 326 -12.67 -25.32 -16.77
C ASN A 326 -11.49 -25.07 -15.81
N ALA A 327 -11.43 -23.88 -15.21
CA ALA A 327 -10.45 -23.54 -14.19
C ALA A 327 -10.71 -24.20 -12.82
N GLY A 328 -11.87 -24.84 -12.61
CA GLY A 328 -12.20 -25.52 -11.36
C GLY A 328 -12.41 -24.58 -10.16
N LEU A 329 -12.71 -23.30 -10.40
CA LEU A 329 -12.92 -22.32 -9.34
C LEU A 329 -14.23 -22.56 -8.57
N PRO A 330 -14.28 -22.26 -7.26
CA PRO A 330 -15.47 -22.47 -6.45
C PRO A 330 -16.62 -21.56 -6.90
N ALA A 331 -17.65 -22.15 -7.50
CA ALA A 331 -18.83 -21.47 -8.05
C ALA A 331 -19.78 -20.87 -6.99
N GLN A 332 -19.35 -20.77 -5.74
CA GLN A 332 -20.07 -20.13 -4.63
C GLN A 332 -19.19 -19.20 -3.80
N GLY A 333 -17.90 -19.08 -4.13
CA GLY A 333 -16.99 -18.19 -3.42
C GLY A 333 -17.39 -16.72 -3.62
N ARG A 334 -17.15 -15.87 -2.62
CA ARG A 334 -17.36 -14.42 -2.75
C ARG A 334 -16.10 -13.80 -3.36
N PRO A 335 -16.15 -13.14 -4.54
CA PRO A 335 -15.03 -12.36 -5.04
C PRO A 335 -14.72 -11.22 -4.06
N THR A 336 -13.45 -10.98 -3.76
CA THR A 336 -13.00 -9.93 -2.84
C THR A 336 -11.73 -9.28 -3.37
N ARG A 337 -11.36 -8.13 -2.78
CA ARG A 337 -10.11 -7.41 -3.00
C ARG A 337 -9.81 -7.22 -4.49
N PRO A 338 -10.63 -6.43 -5.21
CA PRO A 338 -10.30 -6.08 -6.58
C PRO A 338 -8.92 -5.45 -6.64
N MET A 339 -8.12 -5.85 -7.62
CA MET A 339 -6.79 -5.31 -7.87
C MET A 339 -6.67 -4.97 -9.35
N LEU A 340 -6.54 -3.68 -9.64
CA LEU A 340 -6.35 -3.19 -11.00
C LEU A 340 -4.96 -3.56 -11.51
N SER A 341 -4.88 -4.09 -12.73
CA SER A 341 -3.60 -4.31 -13.39
C SER A 341 -2.95 -2.97 -13.74
N SER A 342 -1.69 -2.78 -13.38
CA SER A 342 -0.91 -1.59 -13.78
C SER A 342 -0.33 -1.70 -15.20
N HIS A 343 -0.48 -2.85 -15.87
CA HIS A 343 0.10 -3.11 -17.20
C HIS A 343 -0.96 -3.37 -18.28
N GLU A 344 -2.15 -3.86 -17.92
CA GLU A 344 -3.23 -4.15 -18.85
C GLU A 344 -4.52 -3.46 -18.42
N ASP A 345 -4.89 -2.39 -19.14
CA ASP A 345 -6.13 -1.67 -18.85
C ASP A 345 -7.35 -2.59 -19.00
N GLY A 346 -8.28 -2.45 -18.07
CA GLY A 346 -9.49 -3.26 -17.96
C GLY A 346 -9.30 -4.65 -17.39
N ILE A 347 -8.07 -5.10 -17.12
CA ILE A 347 -7.85 -6.35 -16.38
C ILE A 347 -7.90 -6.08 -14.87
N VAL A 348 -8.80 -6.80 -14.20
CA VAL A 348 -8.95 -6.72 -12.75
C VAL A 348 -8.82 -8.12 -12.16
N TYR A 349 -7.95 -8.24 -11.16
CA TYR A 349 -7.76 -9.45 -10.37
C TYR A 349 -8.68 -9.43 -9.15
N PHE A 350 -9.18 -10.59 -8.76
CA PHE A 350 -10.03 -10.79 -7.59
C PHE A 350 -9.58 -12.03 -6.84
N PHE A 351 -9.76 -12.02 -5.52
CA PHE A 351 -9.54 -13.18 -4.67
C PHE A 351 -10.83 -13.91 -4.40
N LEU A 352 -10.73 -15.23 -4.32
CA LEU A 352 -11.82 -16.14 -4.07
C LEU A 352 -11.35 -17.18 -3.04
N LEU A 353 -12.03 -17.24 -1.90
CA LEU A 353 -11.74 -18.26 -0.89
C LEU A 353 -12.49 -19.55 -1.24
N GLY A 354 -11.80 -20.68 -1.09
CA GLY A 354 -12.37 -22.03 -1.20
C GLY A 354 -13.42 -22.31 -0.13
N ASP A 355 -14.22 -23.35 -0.38
CA ASP A 355 -15.30 -23.74 0.53
C ASP A 355 -14.77 -24.35 1.85
N PHE A 356 -15.55 -24.20 2.92
CA PHE A 356 -15.24 -24.75 4.24
C PHE A 356 -15.47 -26.27 4.24
N HIS A 357 -14.42 -27.05 4.49
CA HIS A 357 -14.59 -28.40 5.03
C HIS A 357 -14.49 -28.29 6.56
N GLN A 358 -15.55 -28.70 7.27
CA GLN A 358 -15.72 -28.49 8.72
C GLN A 358 -14.69 -29.21 9.61
N ASP A 359 -13.76 -29.98 9.03
CA ASP A 359 -12.88 -30.88 9.76
C ASP A 359 -11.37 -30.61 9.56
N GLU A 360 -10.96 -29.59 8.80
CA GLU A 360 -9.54 -29.28 8.59
C GLU A 360 -9.26 -27.78 8.82
N ASP A 361 -8.67 -27.48 9.99
CA ASP A 361 -8.50 -26.12 10.52
C ASP A 361 -7.31 -25.35 9.89
N ASP A 362 -6.64 -25.85 8.85
CA ASP A 362 -5.32 -25.30 8.47
C ASP A 362 -5.00 -25.05 6.97
N ASP A 363 -5.87 -25.36 6.00
CA ASP A 363 -5.54 -25.08 4.58
C ASP A 363 -6.75 -24.52 3.80
N ARG A 364 -7.00 -23.22 3.93
CA ARG A 364 -7.94 -22.52 3.05
C ARG A 364 -7.29 -22.28 1.70
N ASP A 365 -7.80 -22.95 0.68
CA ASP A 365 -7.44 -22.62 -0.69
C ASP A 365 -7.84 -21.19 -1.03
N VAL A 366 -6.85 -20.39 -1.40
CA VAL A 366 -7.08 -19.05 -1.92
C VAL A 366 -6.84 -19.09 -3.42
N TYR A 367 -7.84 -18.69 -4.19
CA TYR A 367 -7.73 -18.53 -5.63
C TYR A 367 -7.66 -17.06 -5.97
N MET A 368 -6.87 -16.73 -6.98
CA MET A 368 -6.90 -15.44 -7.65
C MET A 368 -7.39 -15.65 -9.07
N PHE A 369 -8.30 -14.82 -9.55
CA PHE A 369 -8.75 -14.85 -10.94
C PHE A 369 -8.82 -13.46 -11.52
N SER A 370 -8.66 -13.35 -12.84
CA SER A 370 -8.73 -12.09 -13.55
C SER A 370 -9.92 -12.04 -14.51
N VAL A 371 -10.47 -10.84 -14.64
CA VAL A 371 -11.59 -10.52 -15.52
C VAL A 371 -11.19 -9.33 -16.39
N ASN A 372 -11.46 -9.42 -17.68
CA ASN A 372 -11.45 -8.27 -18.56
C ASN A 372 -12.78 -7.55 -18.41
N MET A 373 -12.79 -6.41 -17.73
CA MET A 373 -13.98 -5.65 -17.39
C MET A 373 -14.61 -4.97 -18.60
N PHE A 374 -13.85 -4.64 -19.65
CA PHE A 374 -14.42 -4.09 -20.89
C PHE A 374 -15.28 -5.09 -21.66
N THR A 375 -14.91 -6.37 -21.60
CA THR A 375 -15.62 -7.45 -22.31
C THR A 375 -16.48 -8.31 -21.40
N GLY A 376 -16.34 -8.18 -20.09
CA GLY A 376 -16.96 -9.06 -19.09
C GLY A 376 -16.51 -10.51 -19.24
N ARG A 377 -15.25 -10.77 -19.64
CA ARG A 377 -14.75 -12.14 -19.87
C ARG A 377 -13.80 -12.57 -18.76
N PHE A 378 -13.95 -13.81 -18.30
CA PHE A 378 -12.91 -14.50 -17.52
C PHE A 378 -11.64 -14.61 -18.37
N VAL A 379 -10.49 -14.31 -17.78
CA VAL A 379 -9.20 -14.30 -18.49
C VAL A 379 -8.32 -15.44 -18.02
N SER A 380 -8.05 -15.50 -16.71
CA SER A 380 -7.15 -16.49 -16.14
C SER A 380 -7.38 -16.66 -14.65
N SER A 381 -6.81 -17.72 -14.07
CA SER A 381 -6.85 -17.95 -12.63
C SER A 381 -5.68 -18.75 -12.14
N TRP A 382 -5.42 -18.62 -10.85
CA TRP A 382 -4.37 -19.33 -10.15
C TRP A 382 -4.84 -19.73 -8.75
N ARG A 383 -4.34 -20.87 -8.27
CA ARG A 383 -4.40 -21.22 -6.85
C ARG A 383 -3.14 -20.68 -6.19
N LEU A 384 -3.30 -19.90 -5.13
CA LEU A 384 -2.18 -19.39 -4.34
C LEU A 384 -1.68 -20.51 -3.42
N PRO A 385 -0.35 -20.76 -3.36
CA PRO A 385 0.21 -21.76 -2.45
C PRO A 385 -0.05 -21.37 -0.99
N SER A 386 -0.35 -22.35 -0.14
CA SER A 386 -0.54 -22.14 1.31
C SER A 386 0.65 -21.45 1.97
N SER A 387 1.88 -21.76 1.51
CA SER A 387 3.13 -21.16 1.98
C SER A 387 3.34 -19.68 1.61
N CYS A 388 2.60 -19.18 0.61
CA CYS A 388 2.63 -17.78 0.17
C CYS A 388 1.66 -16.89 0.96
N CYS A 389 0.90 -17.47 1.89
CA CYS A 389 -0.01 -16.79 2.80
C CYS A 389 0.47 -17.07 4.23
N PRO A 390 1.36 -16.26 4.81
CA PRO A 390 1.91 -16.56 6.15
C PRO A 390 0.80 -16.78 7.19
N HIS A 391 -0.40 -16.22 6.97
CA HIS A 391 -1.59 -16.49 7.78
C HIS A 391 -2.91 -16.46 6.99
N SER A 392 -3.13 -17.31 5.96
CA SER A 392 -4.45 -17.52 5.30
C SER A 392 -5.26 -16.27 4.86
N ASN A 393 -4.69 -15.06 4.88
CA ASN A 393 -5.45 -13.82 4.84
C ASN A 393 -5.02 -13.01 3.62
N PRO A 394 -5.84 -13.01 2.55
CA PRO A 394 -5.57 -12.24 1.37
C PRO A 394 -5.30 -10.77 1.66
N GLN A 395 -5.71 -10.22 2.81
CA GLN A 395 -5.48 -8.83 3.26
C GLN A 395 -4.02 -8.37 3.24
N PHE A 396 -3.07 -9.29 3.34
CA PHE A 396 -1.65 -8.95 3.30
C PHE A 396 -1.08 -8.93 1.90
N LEU A 397 -1.88 -9.20 0.86
CA LEU A 397 -1.40 -9.20 -0.51
C LEU A 397 -1.72 -7.89 -1.21
N MET A 398 -0.80 -7.40 -2.01
CA MET A 398 -1.02 -6.22 -2.87
C MET A 398 -0.35 -6.41 -4.23
N GLY A 399 -0.90 -5.72 -5.23
CA GLY A 399 -0.27 -5.63 -6.55
C GLY A 399 0.81 -4.57 -6.49
N SER A 400 1.98 -4.87 -7.02
CA SER A 400 3.09 -3.92 -7.04
C SER A 400 3.83 -3.99 -8.37
N ASP A 401 4.33 -2.85 -8.83
CA ASP A 401 5.20 -2.75 -9.98
C ASP A 401 6.64 -2.33 -9.61
N ILE A 402 6.94 -2.30 -8.32
CA ILE A 402 8.20 -1.80 -7.77
C ILE A 402 9.43 -2.48 -8.36
N PHE A 403 9.33 -3.75 -8.75
CA PHE A 403 10.45 -4.49 -9.32
C PHE A 403 10.84 -4.05 -10.73
N LYS A 404 10.04 -3.22 -11.41
CA LYS A 404 10.49 -2.48 -12.60
C LYS A 404 11.59 -1.46 -12.25
N HIS A 405 11.61 -1.01 -11.00
CA HIS A 405 12.43 0.12 -10.55
C HIS A 405 13.63 -0.34 -9.71
N ILE A 406 13.55 -1.50 -9.07
CA ILE A 406 14.61 -2.04 -8.20
C ILE A 406 15.76 -2.63 -9.03
N LYS A 407 16.99 -2.36 -8.59
CA LYS A 407 18.20 -3.06 -9.04
C LYS A 407 18.61 -4.04 -7.96
N ILE A 408 18.79 -5.29 -8.37
CA ILE A 408 19.19 -6.43 -7.53
C ILE A 408 20.66 -6.73 -7.81
#